data_AF-A0AAN6FFW2-F1
#
_entry.id   AF-A0AAN6FFW2-F1
#
_cell.length_a   1.000
_cell.length_b   1.000
_cell.length_c   1.000
_cell.angle_alpha   90.00
_cell.angle_beta   90.00
_cell.angle_gamma   90.00
#
_symmetry.space_group_name_H-M   'P 1'
#
loop_
_entity.id
_entity.type
_entity.pdbx_description
1 polymer ?
#
loop_
_entity_poly.entity_id
_entity_poly.type
_entity_poly.pdbx_seq_one_letter_code
_entity_poly.pdbx_strand_id
1 'polypeptide(L)'
;MAEDSQPPAKRFKPSYLGTFTILAGDGETPFEVHKDAICQQSDFFVASCSQAWTEGRKGIVKLPTVEPNTVKLYIHWAYTGNISLDLLDDDPNSSGKRWQTEQILRLYIAADMFLDRVMKNKAMDTLLQRMDDGNYVLSLAAVSFVWDNTISDSPLRVNMLHWWAAAIERDYFIKAAKYLPSAFVVELATLQLDLRGRTRGSYRPRLKSRSQYHDHGGEDVRCSKKCSTRSA
;
A
#
# COMPACT_ATOMS: atom_id res chain seq x y z
N MET A 1 -38.86 -2.20 7.45
CA MET A 1 -37.59 -2.64 8.04
C MET A 1 -37.15 -3.85 7.24
N ALA A 2 -36.21 -3.68 6.31
CA ALA A 2 -35.69 -4.77 5.49
C ALA A 2 -34.25 -5.03 5.94
N GLU A 3 -34.02 -6.22 6.49
CA GLU A 3 -32.70 -6.73 6.88
C GLU A 3 -31.79 -6.83 5.65
N ASP A 4 -30.77 -5.98 5.63
CA ASP A 4 -29.67 -6.05 4.67
C ASP A 4 -28.76 -7.21 5.09
N SER A 5 -29.06 -8.39 4.56
CA SER A 5 -28.27 -9.61 4.76
C SER A 5 -27.00 -9.51 3.93
N GLN A 6 -25.93 -8.99 4.56
CA GLN A 6 -24.57 -9.07 4.01
C GLN A 6 -24.23 -10.53 3.66
N PRO A 7 -23.74 -10.83 2.45
CA PRO A 7 -23.28 -12.16 2.13
C PRO A 7 -22.10 -12.50 3.07
N PRO A 8 -22.07 -13.71 3.66
CA PRO A 8 -21.03 -14.09 4.60
C PRO A 8 -19.67 -13.96 3.93
N ALA A 9 -18.70 -13.37 4.66
CA ALA A 9 -17.31 -13.37 4.25
C ALA A 9 -16.92 -14.79 3.83
N LYS A 10 -16.29 -14.95 2.66
CA LYS A 10 -15.79 -16.25 2.19
C LYS A 10 -14.92 -16.84 3.31
N ARG A 11 -15.45 -17.84 4.02
CA ARG A 11 -14.70 -18.54 5.07
C ARG A 11 -13.53 -19.24 4.39
N PHE A 12 -12.31 -18.76 4.68
CA PHE A 12 -11.07 -19.40 4.30
C PHE A 12 -11.07 -20.83 4.85
N LYS A 13 -11.08 -21.82 3.96
CA LYS A 13 -10.83 -23.22 4.29
C LYS A 13 -9.43 -23.55 3.77
N PRO A 14 -8.37 -23.38 4.57
CA PRO A 14 -7.04 -23.77 4.12
C PRO A 14 -7.05 -25.27 3.84
N SER A 15 -6.68 -25.66 2.62
CA SER A 15 -6.11 -26.98 2.42
C SER A 15 -4.70 -26.94 3.00
N TYR A 16 -4.42 -27.81 3.96
CA TYR A 16 -3.09 -27.92 4.57
C TYR A 16 -2.09 -28.69 3.69
N LEU A 17 -2.45 -28.95 2.42
CA LEU A 17 -1.59 -29.66 1.47
C LEU A 17 -0.66 -28.66 0.77
N GLY A 18 0.51 -28.44 1.36
CA GLY A 18 1.63 -27.73 0.73
C GLY A 18 1.98 -26.40 1.39
N THR A 19 3.18 -26.34 1.96
CA THR A 19 3.78 -25.10 2.44
C THR A 19 4.70 -24.50 1.39
N PHE A 20 4.90 -23.19 1.51
CA PHE A 20 5.73 -22.37 0.66
C PHE A 20 6.59 -21.48 1.52
N THR A 21 7.85 -21.28 1.15
CA THR A 21 8.80 -20.46 1.92
C THR A 21 9.08 -19.17 1.17
N ILE A 22 8.90 -18.05 1.86
CA ILE A 22 9.29 -16.72 1.36
C ILE A 22 10.57 -16.31 2.09
N LEU A 23 11.60 -15.94 1.34
CA LEU A 23 12.83 -15.37 1.87
C LEU A 23 12.79 -13.85 1.67
N ALA A 24 12.65 -13.10 2.76
CA ALA A 24 12.44 -11.65 2.74
C ALA A 24 13.75 -10.87 3.00
N GLY A 25 13.94 -9.80 2.24
CA GLY A 25 15.08 -8.88 2.35
C GLY A 25 16.40 -9.53 1.96
N ASP A 26 17.47 -8.72 2.00
CA ASP A 26 18.84 -9.17 1.70
C ASP A 26 19.34 -10.25 2.68
N GLY A 27 18.82 -10.24 3.91
CA GLY A 27 19.11 -11.27 4.92
C GLY A 27 18.39 -12.59 4.71
N GLU A 28 17.56 -12.72 3.66
CA GLU A 28 16.79 -13.93 3.33
C GLU A 28 15.98 -14.49 4.52
N THR A 29 15.32 -13.61 5.29
CA THR A 29 14.55 -14.04 6.47
C THR A 29 13.40 -14.97 6.05
N PRO A 30 13.34 -16.21 6.55
CA PRO A 30 12.39 -17.20 6.07
C PRO A 30 11.01 -17.06 6.72
N PHE A 31 9.96 -17.17 5.91
CA PHE A 31 8.57 -17.25 6.33
C PHE A 31 7.90 -18.46 5.67
N GLU A 32 7.38 -19.38 6.46
CA GLU A 32 6.61 -20.53 5.96
C GLU A 32 5.12 -20.19 5.94
N VAL A 33 4.47 -20.40 4.79
CA VAL A 33 3.07 -20.06 4.56
C VAL A 33 2.33 -21.15 3.81
N HIS A 34 1.02 -21.25 3.99
CA HIS A 34 0.19 -22.13 3.17
C HIS A 34 0.07 -21.57 1.77
N LYS A 35 0.36 -22.41 0.77
CA LYS A 35 0.31 -22.03 -0.65
C LYS A 35 -1.03 -21.41 -1.02
N ASP A 36 -2.12 -22.05 -0.60
CA ASP A 36 -3.49 -21.61 -0.92
C ASP A 36 -3.80 -20.22 -0.36
N ALA A 37 -3.29 -19.89 0.83
CA ALA A 37 -3.52 -18.59 1.44
C ALA A 37 -2.98 -17.46 0.57
N ILE A 38 -1.76 -17.62 0.05
CA ILE A 38 -1.07 -16.55 -0.67
C ILE A 38 -1.40 -16.54 -2.16
N CYS A 39 -1.55 -17.71 -2.79
CA CYS A 39 -1.95 -17.82 -4.19
C CYS A 39 -3.38 -17.34 -4.42
N GLN A 40 -4.26 -17.44 -3.43
CA GLN A 40 -5.63 -16.92 -3.56
C GLN A 40 -5.67 -15.39 -3.70
N GLN A 41 -4.65 -14.68 -3.20
CA GLN A 41 -4.63 -13.21 -3.15
C GLN A 41 -3.83 -12.58 -4.29
N SER A 42 -2.88 -13.32 -4.86
CA SER A 42 -1.84 -12.73 -5.72
C SER A 42 -1.49 -13.62 -6.90
N ASP A 43 -1.64 -13.05 -8.09
CA ASP A 43 -1.25 -13.67 -9.36
C ASP A 43 0.27 -13.86 -9.44
N PHE A 44 1.06 -12.97 -8.82
CA PHE A 44 2.50 -13.15 -8.68
C PHE A 44 2.85 -14.45 -7.96
N PHE A 45 2.18 -14.75 -6.84
CA PHE A 45 2.45 -15.98 -6.10
C PHE A 45 1.87 -17.21 -6.80
N VAL A 46 0.75 -17.11 -7.52
CA VAL A 46 0.27 -18.20 -8.41
C VAL A 46 1.33 -18.58 -9.43
N ALA A 47 1.89 -17.59 -10.14
CA ALA A 47 2.96 -17.81 -11.12
C ALA A 47 4.22 -18.38 -10.46
N SER A 48 4.68 -17.76 -9.37
CA SER A 48 5.90 -18.15 -8.67
C SER A 48 5.82 -19.57 -8.08
N CYS A 49 4.68 -19.95 -7.49
CA CYS A 49 4.47 -21.29 -6.98
C CYS A 49 4.42 -22.35 -8.10
N SER A 50 3.96 -21.98 -9.29
CA SER A 50 3.90 -22.88 -10.45
C SER A 50 5.29 -23.10 -11.06
N GLN A 51 6.09 -22.03 -11.14
CA GLN A 51 7.47 -22.10 -11.64
C GLN A 51 8.39 -22.88 -10.70
N ALA A 52 8.35 -22.62 -9.39
CA ALA A 52 9.21 -23.29 -8.41
C ALA A 52 9.07 -24.82 -8.47
N TRP A 53 7.86 -25.31 -8.71
CA TRP A 53 7.58 -26.74 -8.85
C TRP A 53 8.12 -27.33 -10.14
N THR A 54 7.98 -26.61 -11.26
CA THR A 54 8.48 -27.04 -12.57
C THR A 54 10.00 -27.17 -12.56
N GLU A 55 10.70 -26.34 -11.79
CA GLU A 55 12.15 -26.37 -11.63
C GLU A 55 12.65 -27.38 -10.58
N GLY A 56 11.76 -28.17 -9.96
CA GLY A 56 12.11 -29.11 -8.88
C GLY A 56 12.69 -28.42 -7.63
N ARG A 57 12.51 -27.11 -7.50
CA ARG A 57 12.94 -26.34 -6.32
C ARG A 57 11.96 -26.63 -5.19
N LYS A 58 12.50 -26.81 -3.97
CA LYS A 58 11.69 -26.71 -2.74
C LYS A 58 10.98 -25.36 -2.81
N GLY A 59 9.66 -25.31 -2.67
CA GLY A 59 8.81 -24.15 -2.96
C GLY A 59 9.23 -22.87 -2.23
N ILE A 60 10.25 -22.20 -2.76
CA ILE A 60 10.94 -21.05 -2.17
C ILE A 60 10.84 -19.89 -3.17
N VAL A 61 10.42 -18.73 -2.68
CA VAL A 61 10.49 -17.46 -3.40
C VAL A 61 11.36 -16.48 -2.64
N LYS A 62 12.27 -15.84 -3.37
CA LYS A 62 13.14 -14.80 -2.83
C LYS A 62 12.57 -13.43 -3.16
N LEU A 63 12.47 -12.58 -2.15
CA LEU A 63 12.01 -11.19 -2.25
C LEU A 63 13.07 -10.26 -1.65
N PRO A 64 14.21 -10.07 -2.34
CA PRO A 64 15.34 -9.32 -1.79
C PRO A 64 14.99 -7.85 -1.50
N THR A 65 14.05 -7.27 -2.26
CA THR A 65 13.62 -5.87 -2.10
C THR A 65 12.49 -5.66 -1.10
N VAL A 66 11.93 -6.74 -0.52
CA VAL A 66 10.80 -6.66 0.41
C VAL A 66 11.24 -7.01 1.81
N GLU A 67 11.19 -6.02 2.70
CA GLU A 67 11.59 -6.16 4.10
C GLU A 67 10.74 -7.19 4.87
N PRO A 68 11.32 -7.88 5.89
CA PRO A 68 10.63 -8.89 6.69
C PRO A 68 9.31 -8.39 7.30
N ASN A 69 9.28 -7.16 7.84
CA ASN A 69 8.06 -6.56 8.40
C ASN A 69 6.95 -6.39 7.35
N THR A 70 7.32 -6.08 6.10
CA THR A 70 6.35 -5.96 5.00
C THR A 70 5.78 -7.32 4.61
N VAL A 71 6.62 -8.36 4.54
CA VAL A 71 6.18 -9.74 4.30
C VAL A 71 5.26 -10.21 5.44
N LYS A 72 5.61 -9.95 6.70
CA LYS A 72 4.79 -10.30 7.88
C LYS A 72 3.38 -9.70 7.80
N LEU A 73 3.28 -8.41 7.46
CA LEU A 73 2.00 -7.73 7.24
C LEU A 73 1.22 -8.34 6.06
N TYR A 74 1.90 -8.64 4.96
CA TYR A 74 1.27 -9.23 3.78
C TYR A 74 0.73 -10.64 4.05
N ILE A 75 1.49 -11.47 4.77
CA ILE A 75 1.06 -12.81 5.17
C ILE A 75 -0.20 -12.70 6.06
N HIS A 76 -0.19 -11.82 7.06
CA HIS A 76 -1.38 -11.62 7.88
C HIS A 76 -2.60 -11.19 7.07
N TRP A 77 -2.40 -10.27 6.11
CA TRP A 77 -3.44 -9.89 5.15
C TRP A 77 -3.96 -11.11 4.39
N ALA A 78 -3.08 -11.98 3.89
CA ALA A 78 -3.48 -13.14 3.10
C ALA A 78 -4.38 -14.12 3.88
N TYR A 79 -4.17 -14.24 5.20
CA TYR A 79 -5.03 -15.07 6.06
C TYR A 79 -6.31 -14.39 6.52
N THR A 80 -6.28 -13.07 6.75
CA THR A 80 -7.35 -12.39 7.52
C THR A 80 -8.13 -11.37 6.72
N GLY A 81 -7.62 -10.94 5.57
CA GLY A 81 -8.13 -9.80 4.82
C GLY A 81 -8.02 -8.47 5.57
N ASN A 82 -7.10 -8.36 6.55
CA ASN A 82 -6.89 -7.14 7.33
C ASN A 82 -5.41 -6.81 7.54
N ILE A 83 -5.11 -5.52 7.64
CA ILE A 83 -3.77 -5.01 7.98
C ILE A 83 -3.75 -4.79 9.50
N SER A 84 -2.83 -5.46 10.19
CA SER A 84 -2.61 -5.28 11.63
C SER A 84 -1.19 -4.79 11.88
N LEU A 85 -1.06 -3.51 12.24
CA LEU A 85 0.25 -2.87 12.49
C LEU A 85 0.85 -3.29 13.83
N ASP A 86 0.08 -3.94 14.70
CA ASP A 86 0.52 -4.46 15.99
C ASP A 86 1.44 -5.69 15.83
N LEU A 87 1.53 -6.25 14.63
CA LEU A 87 2.43 -7.36 14.30
C LEU A 87 3.86 -6.92 14.02
N LEU A 88 4.06 -5.63 13.82
CA LEU A 88 5.35 -5.10 13.46
C LEU A 88 6.30 -5.22 14.64
N ASP A 89 7.51 -5.72 14.40
CA ASP A 89 8.51 -5.85 15.46
C ASP A 89 9.03 -4.45 15.85
N ASP A 90 9.01 -4.13 17.15
CA ASP A 90 9.43 -2.82 17.66
C ASP A 90 10.84 -2.47 17.16
N ASP A 91 10.95 -1.37 16.41
CA ASP A 91 12.23 -0.75 16.14
C ASP A 91 12.51 0.30 17.23
N PRO A 92 13.48 0.06 18.13
CA PRO A 92 13.77 0.97 19.24
C PRO A 92 14.20 2.37 18.81
N ASN A 93 14.55 2.57 17.53
CA ASN A 93 14.93 3.86 16.96
C ASN A 93 13.80 4.54 16.16
N SER A 94 12.62 3.92 16.09
CA SER A 94 11.52 4.38 15.24
C SER A 94 10.32 4.87 16.05
N SER A 95 9.96 6.14 15.85
CA SER A 95 8.77 6.73 16.46
C SER A 95 7.47 6.13 15.89
N GLY A 96 6.60 5.65 16.77
CA GLY A 96 5.47 4.76 16.47
C GLY A 96 4.64 5.12 15.23
N LYS A 97 4.08 6.34 15.14
CA LYS A 97 3.19 6.69 14.02
C LYS A 97 3.90 6.90 12.67
N ARG A 98 5.08 7.54 12.68
CA ARG A 98 5.84 7.82 11.45
C ARG A 98 6.26 6.51 10.80
N TRP A 99 6.94 5.67 11.56
CA TRP A 99 7.44 4.40 11.07
C TRP A 99 6.32 3.48 10.59
N GLN A 100 5.22 3.38 11.34
CA GLN A 100 4.04 2.64 10.89
C GLN A 100 3.47 3.18 9.55
N THR A 101 3.51 4.49 9.31
CA THR A 101 3.04 5.06 8.03
C THR A 101 3.97 4.64 6.89
N GLU A 102 5.27 4.63 7.14
CA GLU A 102 6.27 4.14 6.19
C GLU A 102 6.12 2.63 5.92
N GLN A 103 5.75 1.82 6.92
CA GLN A 103 5.42 0.40 6.70
C GLN A 103 4.19 0.24 5.80
N ILE A 104 3.17 1.10 5.92
CA ILE A 104 2.01 1.06 5.01
C ILE A 104 2.43 1.43 3.56
N LEU A 105 3.36 2.37 3.38
CA LEU A 105 3.89 2.69 2.04
C LEU A 105 4.62 1.50 1.41
N ARG A 106 5.50 0.85 2.18
CA ARG A 106 6.22 -0.36 1.74
C ARG A 106 5.24 -1.47 1.38
N LEU A 107 4.21 -1.62 2.19
CA LEU A 107 3.16 -2.60 1.99
C LEU A 107 2.34 -2.33 0.71
N TYR A 108 2.01 -1.07 0.42
CA TYR A 108 1.38 -0.69 -0.85
C TYR A 108 2.26 -1.08 -2.04
N ILE A 109 3.56 -0.75 -2.00
CA ILE A 109 4.51 -1.03 -3.07
C ILE A 109 4.69 -2.54 -3.27
N ALA A 110 4.81 -3.29 -2.18
CA ALA A 110 4.89 -4.75 -2.23
C ALA A 110 3.61 -5.37 -2.81
N ALA A 111 2.43 -4.87 -2.45
CA ALA A 111 1.17 -5.35 -3.01
C ALA A 111 1.05 -5.09 -4.52
N ASP A 112 1.56 -3.95 -4.99
CA ASP A 112 1.64 -3.66 -6.43
C ASP A 112 2.58 -4.64 -7.14
N MET A 113 3.75 -4.91 -6.55
CA MET A 113 4.70 -5.92 -7.04
C MET A 113 4.10 -7.34 -7.05
N PHE A 114 3.28 -7.67 -6.05
CA PHE A 114 2.57 -8.95 -5.96
C PHE A 114 1.33 -9.03 -6.85
N LEU A 115 1.00 -7.98 -7.60
CA LEU A 115 -0.24 -7.91 -8.40
C LEU A 115 -1.50 -8.11 -7.55
N ASP A 116 -1.46 -7.77 -6.26
CA ASP A 116 -2.59 -7.86 -5.34
C ASP A 116 -3.27 -6.48 -5.22
N ARG A 117 -4.12 -6.19 -6.20
CA ARG A 117 -4.85 -4.93 -6.29
C ARG A 117 -5.76 -4.67 -5.07
N VAL A 118 -6.37 -5.71 -4.52
CA VAL A 118 -7.30 -5.56 -3.38
C VAL A 118 -6.53 -5.07 -2.15
N MET A 119 -5.38 -5.68 -1.91
CA MET A 119 -4.46 -5.28 -0.86
C MET A 119 -3.90 -3.88 -1.11
N LYS A 120 -3.43 -3.59 -2.33
CA LYS A 120 -2.92 -2.26 -2.72
C LYS A 120 -3.93 -1.15 -2.38
N ASN A 121 -5.20 -1.35 -2.74
CA ASN A 121 -6.27 -0.42 -2.41
C ASN A 121 -6.57 -0.35 -0.89
N LYS A 122 -6.46 -1.47 -0.16
CA LYS A 122 -6.60 -1.48 1.29
C LYS A 122 -5.46 -0.73 2.00
N ALA A 123 -4.23 -0.82 1.49
CA ALA A 123 -3.09 -0.06 1.99
C ALA A 123 -3.32 1.46 1.77
N MET A 124 -3.80 1.84 0.58
CA MET A 124 -4.20 3.23 0.30
C MET A 124 -5.30 3.72 1.25
N ASP A 125 -6.33 2.92 1.51
CA ASP A 125 -7.39 3.26 2.47
C ASP A 125 -6.83 3.50 3.88
N THR A 126 -5.88 2.65 4.29
CA THR A 126 -5.21 2.81 5.59
C THR A 126 -4.40 4.11 5.66
N LEU A 127 -3.71 4.49 4.57
CA LEU A 127 -3.01 5.79 4.49
C LEU A 127 -3.98 6.97 4.58
N LEU A 128 -5.07 6.92 3.81
CA LEU A 128 -6.09 7.97 3.79
C LEU A 128 -6.76 8.13 5.15
N GLN A 129 -7.06 7.03 5.84
CA GLN A 129 -7.59 7.08 7.21
C GLN A 129 -6.60 7.77 8.16
N ARG A 130 -5.30 7.46 8.08
CA ARG A 130 -4.28 8.17 8.87
C ARG A 130 -4.22 9.67 8.56
N MET A 131 -4.42 10.06 7.31
CA MET A 131 -4.46 11.48 6.92
C MET A 131 -5.68 12.19 7.52
N ASP A 132 -6.84 11.53 7.54
CA ASP A 132 -8.06 12.05 8.16
C ASP A 132 -7.94 12.13 9.69
N ASP A 133 -7.30 11.15 10.33
CA ASP A 133 -7.08 11.10 11.77
C ASP A 133 -5.96 12.04 12.27
N GLY A 134 -5.24 12.71 11.36
CA GLY A 134 -4.08 13.52 11.71
C GLY A 134 -2.86 12.71 12.17
N ASN A 135 -2.83 11.42 11.87
CA ASN A 135 -1.76 10.47 12.22
C ASN A 135 -0.75 10.25 11.09
N TYR A 136 -0.93 10.89 9.95
CA TYR A 136 -0.05 10.78 8.79
C TYR A 136 1.22 11.63 8.97
N VAL A 137 2.35 10.95 9.17
CA VAL A 137 3.67 11.55 9.35
C VAL A 137 4.68 10.71 8.57
N LEU A 138 5.55 11.35 7.78
CA LEU A 138 6.56 10.69 6.95
C LEU A 138 7.91 11.41 7.04
N SER A 139 8.99 10.66 6.83
CA SER A 139 10.31 11.26 6.56
C SER A 139 10.43 11.72 5.10
N LEU A 140 11.39 12.60 4.81
CA LEU A 140 11.73 12.96 3.42
C LEU A 140 12.27 11.75 2.64
N ALA A 141 12.95 10.82 3.33
CA ALA A 141 13.43 9.57 2.75
C ALA A 141 12.27 8.67 2.27
N ALA A 142 11.12 8.69 2.96
CA ALA A 142 9.94 7.97 2.51
C ALA A 142 9.37 8.52 1.19
N VAL A 143 9.48 9.83 0.95
CA VAL A 143 9.09 10.43 -0.34
C VAL A 143 10.00 9.94 -1.46
N SER A 144 11.32 9.94 -1.24
CA SER A 144 12.27 9.37 -2.20
C SER A 144 12.00 7.91 -2.47
N PHE A 145 11.81 7.11 -1.42
CA PHE A 145 11.48 5.69 -1.55
C PHE A 145 10.25 5.45 -2.44
N VAL A 146 9.18 6.26 -2.30
CA VAL A 146 8.00 6.17 -3.17
C VAL A 146 8.34 6.49 -4.63
N TRP A 147 9.13 7.53 -4.91
CA TRP A 147 9.53 7.87 -6.28
C TRP A 147 10.49 6.85 -6.90
N ASP A 148 11.31 6.18 -6.09
CA ASP A 148 12.25 5.17 -6.58
C ASP A 148 11.56 3.82 -6.87
N ASN A 149 10.41 3.55 -6.24
CA ASN A 149 9.75 2.23 -6.26
C ASN A 149 8.33 2.26 -6.82
N THR A 150 7.94 3.32 -7.52
CA THR A 150 6.64 3.39 -8.20
C THR A 150 6.78 3.99 -9.59
N ILE A 151 5.83 3.71 -10.48
CA ILE A 151 5.68 4.36 -11.78
C ILE A 151 5.05 5.77 -11.64
N SER A 152 5.21 6.62 -12.65
CA SER A 152 4.82 8.04 -12.61
C SER A 152 3.31 8.29 -12.43
N ASP A 153 2.48 7.37 -12.93
CA ASP A 153 1.02 7.39 -12.83
C ASP A 153 0.48 6.65 -11.59
N SER A 154 1.37 6.21 -10.69
CA SER A 154 0.97 5.52 -9.47
C SER A 154 0.00 6.38 -8.63
N PRO A 155 -1.17 5.84 -8.25
CA PRO A 155 -2.10 6.55 -7.36
C PRO A 155 -1.47 6.99 -6.02
N LEU A 156 -0.42 6.30 -5.57
CA LEU A 156 0.34 6.68 -4.39
C LEU A 156 1.10 7.99 -4.56
N ARG A 157 1.69 8.24 -5.74
CA ARG A 157 2.34 9.52 -6.04
C ARG A 157 1.32 10.65 -6.07
N VAL A 158 0.19 10.44 -6.76
CA VAL A 158 -0.91 11.42 -6.82
C VAL A 158 -1.44 11.77 -5.42
N ASN A 159 -1.66 10.75 -4.59
CA ASN A 159 -2.04 10.92 -3.19
C ASN A 159 -1.03 11.77 -2.42
N MET A 160 0.26 11.44 -2.53
CA MET A 160 1.33 12.13 -1.82
C MET A 160 1.49 13.59 -2.28
N LEU A 161 1.41 13.85 -3.59
CA LEU A 161 1.45 15.21 -4.15
C LEU A 161 0.28 16.06 -3.65
N HIS A 162 -0.95 15.53 -3.69
CA HIS A 162 -2.12 16.22 -3.17
C HIS A 162 -2.01 16.51 -1.67
N TRP A 163 -1.47 15.57 -0.88
CA TRP A 163 -1.25 15.80 0.54
C TRP A 163 -0.21 16.90 0.78
N TRP A 164 0.95 16.85 0.09
CA TRP A 164 1.98 17.88 0.21
C TRP A 164 1.47 19.25 -0.20
N ALA A 165 0.76 19.35 -1.33
CA ALA A 165 0.17 20.59 -1.81
C ALA A 165 -0.87 21.17 -0.83
N ALA A 166 -1.57 20.31 -0.08
CA ALA A 166 -2.64 20.70 0.83
C ALA A 166 -2.17 20.94 2.26
N ALA A 167 -1.08 20.33 2.71
CA ALA A 167 -0.69 20.28 4.13
C ALA A 167 0.64 20.97 4.43
N ILE A 168 1.57 21.05 3.48
CA ILE A 168 2.92 21.52 3.75
C ILE A 168 3.03 23.04 3.60
N GLU A 169 3.62 23.67 4.61
CA GLU A 169 3.86 25.10 4.64
C GLU A 169 5.14 25.48 3.89
N ARG A 170 5.15 26.68 3.31
CA ARG A 170 6.23 27.20 2.46
C ARG A 170 7.61 27.11 3.12
N ASP A 171 7.73 27.52 4.37
CA ASP A 171 9.02 27.60 5.05
C ASP A 171 9.60 26.22 5.36
N TYR A 172 8.74 25.22 5.61
CA TYR A 172 9.18 23.83 5.71
C TYR A 172 9.64 23.32 4.34
N PHE A 173 8.84 23.57 3.29
CA PHE A 173 9.16 23.12 1.93
C PHE A 173 10.53 23.64 1.46
N ILE A 174 10.85 24.92 1.68
CA ILE A 174 12.16 25.50 1.29
C ILE A 174 13.32 24.74 1.93
N LYS A 175 13.17 24.29 3.19
CA LYS A 175 14.20 23.52 3.90
C LYS A 175 14.28 22.08 3.41
N ALA A 176 13.14 21.48 3.07
CA ALA A 176 13.01 20.09 2.65
C ALA A 176 13.40 19.87 1.17
N ALA A 177 13.16 20.85 0.29
CA ALA A 177 13.23 20.70 -1.16
C ALA A 177 14.56 20.13 -1.67
N LYS A 178 15.68 20.50 -1.06
CA LYS A 178 17.02 20.03 -1.44
C LYS A 178 17.29 18.54 -1.13
N TYR A 179 16.43 17.90 -0.33
CA TYR A 179 16.52 16.48 0.02
C TYR A 179 15.44 15.63 -0.67
N LEU A 180 14.53 16.26 -1.41
CA LEU A 180 13.45 15.58 -2.13
C LEU A 180 13.90 15.26 -3.56
N PRO A 181 13.33 14.22 -4.20
CA PRO A 181 13.59 13.93 -5.60
C PRO A 181 13.27 15.13 -6.48
N SER A 182 14.12 15.46 -7.45
CA SER A 182 13.87 16.58 -8.36
C SER A 182 12.56 16.40 -9.15
N ALA A 183 12.25 15.15 -9.55
CA ALA A 183 10.98 14.81 -10.18
C ALA A 183 9.78 15.16 -9.28
N PHE A 184 9.82 14.77 -8.00
CA PHE A 184 8.79 15.14 -7.02
C PHE A 184 8.60 16.67 -6.94
N VAL A 185 9.69 17.43 -6.86
CA VAL A 185 9.63 18.90 -6.76
C VAL A 185 8.98 19.51 -8.00
N VAL A 186 9.34 19.03 -9.19
CA VAL A 186 8.76 19.49 -10.46
C VAL A 186 7.28 19.11 -10.57
N GLU A 187 6.92 17.88 -10.23
CA GLU A 187 5.53 17.40 -10.23
C GLU A 187 4.67 18.19 -9.24
N LEU A 188 5.18 18.46 -8.03
CA LEU A 188 4.48 19.27 -7.03
C LEU A 188 4.32 20.73 -7.48
N ALA A 189 5.35 21.32 -8.09
CA ALA A 189 5.27 22.67 -8.64
C ALA A 189 4.23 22.76 -9.77
N THR A 190 4.22 21.77 -10.67
CA THR A 190 3.25 21.67 -11.77
C THR A 190 1.83 21.55 -11.23
N LEU A 191 1.61 20.64 -10.28
CA LEU A 191 0.33 20.48 -9.61
C LEU A 191 -0.15 21.79 -8.94
N GLN A 192 0.73 22.54 -8.29
CA GLN A 192 0.36 23.83 -7.68
C GLN A 192 -0.08 24.88 -8.71
N LEU A 193 0.43 24.83 -9.95
CA LEU A 193 -0.05 25.69 -11.05
C LEU A 193 -1.47 25.29 -11.47
N ASP A 194 -1.74 24.00 -11.56
CA ASP A 194 -3.06 23.46 -11.93
C ASP A 194 -4.13 23.69 -10.86
N LEU A 195 -3.70 23.78 -9.60
CA LEU A 195 -4.60 24.00 -8.44
C LEU A 195 -4.92 25.48 -8.17
N ARG A 196 -4.41 26.43 -8.97
CA ARG A 196 -4.69 27.86 -8.78
C ARG A 196 -6.19 28.14 -8.74
N GLY A 197 -6.61 28.93 -7.75
CA GLY A 197 -8.02 29.27 -7.53
C GLY A 197 -8.84 28.20 -6.80
N ARG A 198 -8.26 27.03 -6.48
CA ARG A 198 -8.89 25.99 -5.66
C ARG A 198 -8.52 26.14 -4.19
N THR A 199 -9.40 25.67 -3.29
CA THR A 199 -9.12 25.67 -1.84
C THR A 199 -8.33 24.42 -1.44
N ARG A 200 -7.43 24.53 -0.44
CA ARG A 200 -6.64 23.40 0.11
C ARG A 200 -7.52 22.18 0.45
N GLY A 201 -8.72 22.43 0.97
CA GLY A 201 -9.66 21.37 1.33
C GLY A 201 -10.25 20.58 0.16
N SER A 202 -10.24 21.13 -1.06
CA SER A 202 -10.86 20.50 -2.24
C SER A 202 -10.03 19.37 -2.85
N TYR A 203 -8.70 19.42 -2.68
CA TYR A 203 -7.77 18.42 -3.20
C TYR A 203 -7.02 17.69 -2.09
N ARG A 204 -7.19 18.06 -0.81
CA ARG A 204 -6.65 17.30 0.31
C ARG A 204 -7.15 15.86 0.27
N PRO A 205 -6.27 14.84 0.24
CA PRO A 205 -6.71 13.45 0.21
C PRO A 205 -7.49 13.10 1.47
N ARG A 206 -8.58 12.36 1.29
CA ARG A 206 -9.44 11.86 2.35
C ARG A 206 -9.96 10.48 2.02
N LEU A 207 -10.30 9.70 3.03
CA LEU A 207 -10.89 8.38 2.84
C LEU A 207 -12.24 8.46 2.10
N LYS A 208 -13.03 9.51 2.34
CA LYS A 208 -14.31 9.72 1.62
C LYS A 208 -14.16 9.87 0.10
N SER A 209 -12.98 10.26 -0.39
CA SER A 209 -12.65 10.42 -1.80
C SER A 209 -11.62 9.37 -2.26
N ARG A 210 -11.55 8.22 -1.59
CA ARG A 210 -10.57 7.16 -1.85
C ARG A 210 -10.57 6.63 -3.28
N SER A 211 -11.70 6.70 -3.98
CA SER A 211 -11.84 6.22 -5.36
C SER A 211 -10.85 6.86 -6.33
N GLN A 212 -10.44 8.10 -6.06
CA GLN A 212 -9.43 8.84 -6.84
C GLN A 212 -8.03 8.23 -6.73
N TYR A 213 -7.76 7.50 -5.65
CA TYR A 213 -6.46 6.92 -5.35
C TYR A 213 -6.45 5.39 -5.42
N HIS A 214 -7.54 4.80 -5.89
CA HIS A 214 -7.67 3.35 -6.07
C HIS A 214 -7.33 2.96 -7.50
N ASP A 215 -6.72 1.79 -7.63
CA ASP A 215 -6.60 1.09 -8.89
C ASP A 215 -7.87 0.26 -9.13
N HIS A 216 -8.58 0.57 -10.23
CA HIS A 216 -9.80 -0.13 -10.62
C HIS A 216 -9.54 -1.25 -11.64
N GLY A 217 -8.32 -1.42 -12.15
CA GLY A 217 -7.94 -2.44 -13.14
C GLY A 217 -8.48 -2.22 -14.55
N GLY A 218 -8.29 -1.00 -15.08
CA GLY A 218 -8.66 -0.61 -16.44
C GLY A 218 -9.86 0.34 -16.51
N GLU A 219 -10.03 1.02 -17.66
CA GLU A 219 -11.02 2.10 -17.88
C GLU A 219 -12.48 1.66 -17.68
N ASP A 220 -12.79 0.37 -17.81
CA ASP A 220 -14.18 -0.16 -17.80
C ASP A 220 -14.65 -0.73 -16.46
N VAL A 221 -13.78 -0.85 -15.46
CA VAL A 221 -14.19 -1.36 -14.14
C VAL A 221 -14.77 -0.22 -13.33
N ARG A 222 -16.08 0.01 -13.46
CA ARG A 222 -16.79 0.99 -12.63
C ARG A 222 -16.58 0.67 -11.15
N CYS A 223 -16.09 1.68 -10.44
CA CYS A 223 -15.98 1.77 -9.00
C CYS A 223 -17.17 1.08 -8.32
N SER A 224 -16.93 -0.01 -7.57
CA SER A 224 -18.01 -0.67 -6.83
C SER A 224 -18.71 0.36 -5.92
N LYS A 225 -20.04 0.25 -5.74
CA LYS A 225 -20.83 1.18 -4.89
C LYS A 225 -20.25 1.39 -3.48
N LYS A 226 -19.35 0.52 -3.02
CA LYS A 226 -18.65 0.63 -1.73
C LYS A 226 -17.62 1.76 -1.69
N CYS A 227 -17.05 2.16 -2.82
CA CYS A 227 -15.96 3.13 -2.86
C CYS A 227 -16.48 4.59 -3.05
N SER A 228 -17.70 4.72 -3.57
CA SER A 228 -18.46 5.97 -3.69
C SER A 228 -19.55 6.08 -2.62
N THR A 229 -19.19 6.02 -1.33
CA THR A 229 -20.09 6.57 -0.31
C THR A 229 -20.14 8.07 -0.49
N ARG A 230 -21.10 8.55 -1.29
CA ARG A 230 -21.67 9.89 -1.09
C ARG A 230 -22.18 9.90 0.34
N SER A 231 -21.40 10.47 1.26
CA SER A 231 -21.92 10.90 2.55
C SER A 231 -23.06 11.88 2.25
N ALA A 232 -24.27 11.50 2.63
CA ALA A 232 -25.40 12.43 2.76
C ALA A 232 -25.02 13.57 3.71
#